data_AF-U4L425-F1
#
_entry.id   AF-U4L425-F1
#
_cell.length_a   1.000
_cell.length_b   1.000
_cell.length_c   1.000
_cell.angle_alpha   90.00
_cell.angle_beta   90.00
_cell.angle_gamma   90.00
#
_symmetry.space_group_name_H-M   'P 1'
#
loop_
_entity.id
_entity.type
_entity.pdbx_description
1 polymer ?
#
loop_
_entity_poly.entity_id
_entity_poly.type
_entity_poly.pdbx_seq_one_letter_code
_entity_poly.pdbx_strand_id
1 'polypeptide(L)'
;MPSTKLTTPAAVRQFLDRFDFFLFDCDGVLWRGDHLLPQIVETLTYLRSLKKQLLFVTNNSTKSRASYISKLSSLGIPAEIDEVFGSSYSAAIYISRILSLPADKKVFVIGEKGICEELEKENVRWCGGVEEDIEDMQADVEDDLEVGVVLVGLDRGINYRKLARAYRYLQREEVVFLATNIDSTFPAKGGLMPGAGSMSAPLSYMTGRTPVSLGKPSQEMMKAIEGRFQFDKNRACMVGDRINTDIRFGQEGGLGGTLGVLTGVCKEEEFLAEEGVVPEVYLDRLCDLLIAKEE
;
A
#
# COMPACT_ATOMS: atom_id res chain seq x y z
N MET A 1 -9.92 -11.61 21.29
CA MET A 1 -8.93 -11.71 22.39
C MET A 1 -8.09 -10.45 22.33
N PRO A 2 -7.72 -9.86 23.48
CA PRO A 2 -6.87 -8.66 23.48
C PRO A 2 -5.52 -8.98 22.84
N SER A 3 -4.90 -7.97 22.22
CA SER A 3 -3.57 -8.12 21.62
C SER A 3 -2.53 -8.49 22.68
N THR A 4 -1.58 -9.35 22.33
CA THR A 4 -0.53 -9.80 23.26
C THR A 4 0.83 -9.19 22.90
N LYS A 5 1.47 -8.49 23.84
CA LYS A 5 2.84 -8.00 23.65
C LYS A 5 3.83 -9.15 23.70
N LEU A 6 4.69 -9.29 22.70
CA LEU A 6 5.76 -10.29 22.74
C LEU A 6 6.97 -9.72 23.48
N THR A 7 7.27 -10.28 24.66
CA THR A 7 8.31 -9.75 25.56
C THR A 7 9.42 -10.75 25.90
N THR A 8 9.29 -12.01 25.48
CA THR A 8 10.27 -13.07 25.80
C THR A 8 10.79 -13.77 24.55
N PRO A 9 12.05 -14.26 24.55
CA PRO A 9 12.61 -15.03 23.44
C PRO A 9 11.76 -16.24 23.04
N ALA A 10 11.22 -16.97 24.03
CA ALA A 10 10.38 -18.14 23.79
C ALA A 10 9.05 -17.78 23.09
N ALA A 11 8.39 -16.70 23.50
CA ALA A 11 7.15 -16.24 22.88
C ALA A 11 7.38 -15.79 21.43
N VAL A 12 8.48 -15.07 21.18
CA VAL A 12 8.86 -14.66 19.81
C VAL A 12 9.15 -15.88 18.94
N ARG A 13 9.92 -16.87 19.42
CA ARG A 13 10.19 -18.11 18.66
C ARG A 13 8.90 -18.87 18.33
N GLN A 14 8.04 -19.08 19.33
CA GLN A 14 6.75 -19.75 19.12
C GLN A 14 5.88 -19.03 18.10
N PHE A 15 5.88 -17.69 18.11
CA PHE A 15 5.17 -16.90 17.11
C PHE A 15 5.78 -17.07 15.71
N LEU A 16 7.10 -16.93 15.57
CA LEU A 16 7.79 -17.06 14.28
C LEU A 16 7.66 -18.46 13.68
N ASP A 17 7.62 -19.53 14.49
CA ASP A 17 7.49 -20.91 14.02
C ASP A 17 6.14 -21.21 13.33
N ARG A 18 5.11 -20.41 13.61
CA ARG A 18 3.78 -20.54 12.98
C ARG A 18 3.75 -20.11 11.53
N PHE A 19 4.63 -19.19 11.13
CA PHE A 19 4.53 -18.51 9.84
C PHE A 19 5.76 -18.74 8.97
N ASP A 20 5.54 -18.97 7.68
CA ASP A 20 6.60 -19.07 6.67
C ASP A 20 6.68 -17.81 5.80
N PHE A 21 5.59 -17.05 5.73
CA PHE A 21 5.46 -15.89 4.85
C PHE A 21 5.10 -14.64 5.66
N PHE A 22 5.84 -13.56 5.47
CA PHE A 22 5.60 -12.30 6.16
C PHE A 22 5.36 -11.18 5.14
N LEU A 23 4.22 -10.51 5.30
CA LEU A 23 3.86 -9.31 4.57
C LEU A 23 4.20 -8.13 5.47
N PHE A 24 5.07 -7.23 5.02
CA PHE A 24 5.48 -6.05 5.79
C PHE A 24 4.91 -4.80 5.16
N ASP A 25 4.23 -3.96 5.95
CA ASP A 25 4.21 -2.55 5.61
C ASP A 25 5.63 -1.96 5.64
N CYS A 26 5.79 -0.81 4.99
CA CYS A 26 7.06 -0.13 4.87
C CYS A 26 7.16 1.12 5.77
N ASP A 27 6.21 2.04 5.65
CA ASP A 27 6.28 3.38 6.23
C ASP A 27 5.72 3.33 7.66
N GLY A 28 6.60 3.39 8.67
CA GLY A 28 6.23 3.17 10.07
C GLY A 28 6.67 1.80 10.60
N VAL A 29 7.06 0.87 9.71
CA VAL A 29 7.54 -0.47 10.06
C VAL A 29 9.04 -0.64 9.77
N LEU A 30 9.49 -0.24 8.58
CA LEU A 30 10.90 -0.36 8.16
C LEU A 30 11.63 0.98 8.25
N TRP A 31 10.93 2.08 8.00
CA TRP A 31 11.51 3.42 8.02
C TRP A 31 10.47 4.48 8.38
N ARG A 32 10.95 5.69 8.67
CA ARG A 32 10.15 6.92 8.71
C ARG A 32 10.73 7.92 7.72
N GLY A 33 10.03 8.15 6.62
CA GLY A 33 10.54 8.95 5.51
C GLY A 33 11.77 8.28 4.87
N ASP A 34 12.93 8.92 5.01
CA ASP A 34 14.21 8.44 4.47
C ASP A 34 15.13 7.83 5.56
N HIS A 35 14.65 7.74 6.80
CA HIS A 35 15.42 7.18 7.92
C HIS A 35 14.97 5.78 8.25
N LEU A 36 15.90 4.81 8.14
CA LEU A 36 15.66 3.44 8.56
C LEU A 36 15.40 3.38 10.06
N LEU A 37 14.45 2.53 10.48
CA LEU A 37 14.25 2.23 11.88
C LEU A 37 15.40 1.34 12.42
N PRO A 38 15.60 1.27 13.75
CA PRO A 38 16.71 0.54 14.33
C PRO A 38 16.73 -0.94 13.93
N GLN A 39 17.92 -1.43 13.56
CA GLN A 39 18.22 -2.86 13.31
C GLN A 39 17.32 -3.58 12.29
N ILE A 40 16.75 -2.86 11.32
CA ILE A 40 15.83 -3.45 10.34
C ILE A 40 16.55 -4.44 9.41
N VAL A 41 17.75 -4.11 8.93
CA VAL A 41 18.52 -5.00 8.06
C VAL A 41 18.84 -6.31 8.77
N GLU A 42 19.26 -6.23 10.03
CA GLU A 42 19.57 -7.37 10.90
C GLU A 42 18.33 -8.22 11.14
N THR A 43 17.18 -7.59 11.36
CA THR A 43 15.91 -8.28 11.59
C THR A 43 15.43 -9.03 10.36
N LEU A 44 15.43 -8.39 9.18
CA LEU A 44 15.06 -9.04 7.93
C LEU A 44 16.05 -10.18 7.57
N THR A 45 17.33 -9.98 7.84
CA THR A 45 18.37 -11.02 7.66
C THR A 45 18.12 -12.21 8.58
N TYR A 46 17.76 -11.97 9.84
CA TYR A 46 17.40 -13.02 10.78
C TYR A 46 16.18 -13.82 10.30
N LEU A 47 15.11 -13.16 9.87
CA LEU A 47 13.94 -13.85 9.31
C LEU A 47 14.30 -14.70 8.09
N ARG A 48 15.14 -14.18 7.18
CA ARG A 48 15.65 -14.98 6.06
C ARG A 48 16.51 -16.17 6.48
N SER A 49 17.32 -16.04 7.54
CA SER A 49 18.09 -17.18 8.09
C SER A 49 17.19 -18.29 8.65
N LEU A 50 15.98 -17.93 9.11
CA LEU A 50 14.92 -18.86 9.50
C LEU A 50 14.08 -19.35 8.30
N LYS A 51 14.54 -19.10 7.07
CA LYS A 51 13.89 -19.47 5.81
C LYS A 51 12.50 -18.86 5.61
N LYS A 52 12.23 -17.72 6.24
CA LYS A 52 10.97 -16.98 6.03
C LYS A 52 11.01 -16.24 4.71
N GLN A 53 9.91 -16.29 3.97
CA GLN A 53 9.66 -15.49 2.77
C GLN A 53 9.13 -14.12 3.18
N LEU A 54 9.60 -13.07 2.52
CA LEU A 54 9.26 -11.69 2.86
C LEU A 54 8.61 -11.00 1.65
N LEU A 55 7.55 -10.25 1.89
CA LEU A 55 6.89 -9.41 0.88
C LEU A 55 6.65 -8.01 1.45
N PHE A 56 7.19 -6.99 0.80
CA PHE A 56 7.01 -5.59 1.16
C PHE A 56 5.73 -5.05 0.52
N VAL A 57 4.69 -4.83 1.31
CA VAL A 57 3.36 -4.41 0.87
C VAL A 57 3.09 -2.98 1.30
N THR A 58 2.99 -2.04 0.36
CA THR A 58 2.88 -0.60 0.67
C THR A 58 1.71 0.09 -0.04
N ASN A 59 1.01 0.98 0.66
CA ASN A 59 -0.02 1.84 0.07
C ASN A 59 0.54 3.03 -0.71
N ASN A 60 1.84 3.31 -0.64
CA ASN A 60 2.42 4.46 -1.29
C ASN A 60 2.61 4.21 -2.79
N SER A 61 1.73 4.83 -3.59
CA SER A 61 1.72 4.72 -5.05
C SER A 61 2.66 5.69 -5.77
N THR A 62 3.44 6.49 -5.04
CA THR A 62 4.33 7.49 -5.66
C THR A 62 5.53 6.87 -6.38
N LYS A 63 5.84 5.61 -6.05
CA LYS A 63 6.97 4.85 -6.57
C LYS A 63 6.49 3.58 -7.25
N SER A 64 7.19 3.21 -8.32
CA SER A 64 7.06 1.89 -8.93
C SER A 64 7.85 0.86 -8.12
N ARG A 65 7.68 -0.42 -8.42
CA ARG A 65 8.48 -1.49 -7.80
C ARG A 65 9.98 -1.26 -8.04
N ALA A 66 10.37 -0.83 -9.24
CA ALA A 66 11.77 -0.54 -9.56
C ALA A 66 12.32 0.61 -8.70
N SER A 67 11.54 1.69 -8.53
CA SER A 67 11.90 2.79 -7.63
C SER A 67 12.02 2.32 -6.17
N TYR A 68 11.18 1.38 -5.74
CA TYR A 68 11.27 0.79 -4.39
C TYR A 68 12.51 -0.09 -4.21
N ILE A 69 12.90 -0.86 -5.21
CA ILE A 69 14.16 -1.64 -5.16
C ILE A 69 15.36 -0.71 -5.01
N SER A 70 15.40 0.39 -5.77
CA SER A 70 16.45 1.40 -5.58
C SER A 70 16.44 2.00 -4.17
N LYS A 71 15.26 2.29 -3.60
CA LYS A 71 15.14 2.77 -2.21
C LYS A 71 15.64 1.74 -1.20
N LEU A 72 15.16 0.50 -1.28
CA LEU A 72 15.55 -0.59 -0.38
C LEU A 72 17.07 -0.82 -0.42
N SER A 73 17.63 -0.88 -1.63
CA SER A 73 19.08 -1.01 -1.82
C SER A 73 19.86 0.16 -1.23
N SER A 74 19.39 1.40 -1.39
CA SER A 74 20.05 2.58 -0.79
C SER A 74 20.03 2.58 0.74
N LEU A 75 19.07 1.85 1.33
CA LEU A 75 18.94 1.66 2.77
C LEU A 75 19.63 0.38 3.27
N GLY A 76 20.36 -0.33 2.40
CA GLY A 76 21.07 -1.56 2.76
C GLY A 76 20.17 -2.79 2.90
N ILE A 77 18.92 -2.74 2.45
CA ILE A 77 18.01 -3.88 2.45
C ILE A 77 18.10 -4.59 1.09
N PRO A 78 18.70 -5.79 1.01
CA PRO A 78 18.67 -6.56 -0.23
C PRO A 78 17.24 -7.04 -0.47
N ALA A 79 16.69 -6.76 -1.64
CA ALA A 79 15.35 -7.19 -2.04
C ALA A 79 15.29 -7.41 -3.55
N GLU A 80 14.49 -8.39 -3.95
CA GLU A 80 14.16 -8.66 -5.34
C GLU A 80 12.90 -7.91 -5.76
N ILE A 81 12.76 -7.63 -7.07
CA ILE A 81 11.61 -6.89 -7.62
C ILE A 81 10.26 -7.55 -7.29
N ASP A 82 10.27 -8.87 -7.11
CA ASP A 82 9.11 -9.68 -6.76
C ASP A 82 8.83 -9.70 -5.26
N GLU A 83 9.73 -9.19 -4.42
CA GLU A 83 9.45 -8.97 -2.99
C GLU A 83 8.73 -7.63 -2.75
N VAL A 84 8.38 -6.84 -3.77
CA VAL A 84 7.71 -5.54 -3.61
C VAL A 84 6.32 -5.53 -4.23
N PHE A 85 5.31 -5.26 -3.40
CA PHE A 85 3.91 -5.14 -3.79
C PHE A 85 3.31 -3.79 -3.35
N GLY A 86 3.48 -2.78 -4.21
CA GLY A 86 2.90 -1.45 -3.99
C GLY A 86 1.46 -1.32 -4.51
N SER A 87 0.71 -0.36 -3.98
CA SER A 87 -0.64 -0.01 -4.48
C SER A 87 -0.65 0.47 -5.93
N SER A 88 0.45 1.06 -6.43
CA SER A 88 0.64 1.37 -7.85
C SER A 88 0.64 0.10 -8.71
N TYR A 89 1.37 -0.93 -8.26
CA TYR A 89 1.43 -2.23 -8.93
C TYR A 89 0.11 -3.00 -8.82
N SER A 90 -0.51 -2.99 -7.63
CA SER A 90 -1.84 -3.55 -7.40
C SER A 90 -2.87 -2.96 -8.37
N ALA A 91 -2.84 -1.63 -8.56
CA ALA A 91 -3.73 -0.96 -9.50
C ALA A 91 -3.49 -1.38 -10.96
N ALA A 92 -2.23 -1.45 -11.38
CA ALA A 92 -1.89 -1.89 -12.73
C ALA A 92 -2.35 -3.33 -13.02
N ILE A 93 -2.15 -4.25 -12.07
CA ILE A 93 -2.59 -5.64 -12.17
C ILE A 93 -4.11 -5.77 -12.17
N TYR A 94 -4.78 -5.03 -11.30
CA TYR A 94 -6.24 -5.02 -11.25
C TYR A 94 -6.80 -4.56 -12.60
N ILE A 95 -6.28 -3.46 -13.15
CA ILE A 95 -6.76 -2.91 -14.42
C ILE A 95 -6.47 -3.86 -15.59
N SER A 96 -5.27 -4.44 -15.65
CA SER A 96 -4.87 -5.29 -16.78
C SER A 96 -5.49 -6.69 -16.75
N ARG A 97 -5.65 -7.29 -15.56
CA ARG A 97 -6.02 -8.72 -15.44
C ARG A 97 -7.42 -8.96 -14.88
N ILE A 98 -7.86 -8.13 -13.93
CA ILE A 98 -9.14 -8.34 -13.24
C ILE A 98 -10.23 -7.58 -13.98
N LEU A 99 -10.06 -6.27 -14.14
CA LEU A 99 -10.96 -5.43 -14.94
C LEU A 99 -10.86 -5.79 -16.43
N SER A 100 -9.69 -6.24 -16.90
CA SER A 100 -9.42 -6.55 -18.31
C SER A 100 -9.79 -5.38 -19.23
N LEU A 101 -9.22 -4.20 -18.95
CA LEU A 101 -9.52 -2.98 -19.70
C LEU A 101 -9.30 -3.20 -21.21
N PRO A 102 -10.28 -2.89 -22.08
CA PRO A 102 -10.13 -3.06 -23.52
C PRO A 102 -8.94 -2.27 -24.09
N ALA A 103 -8.27 -2.80 -25.11
CA ALA A 103 -7.04 -2.22 -25.67
C ALA A 103 -7.26 -0.83 -26.34
N ASP A 104 -8.49 -0.53 -26.76
CA ASP A 104 -8.88 0.79 -27.27
C ASP A 104 -9.15 1.80 -26.15
N LYS A 105 -9.18 1.37 -24.89
CA LYS A 105 -9.37 2.22 -23.72
C LYS A 105 -8.05 2.54 -23.01
N LYS A 106 -8.09 3.59 -22.20
CA LYS A 106 -6.96 4.05 -21.38
C LYS A 106 -7.38 4.53 -20.00
N VAL A 107 -6.39 4.64 -19.13
CA VAL A 107 -6.50 5.13 -17.75
C VAL A 107 -6.13 6.60 -17.69
N PHE A 108 -7.03 7.45 -17.18
CA PHE A 108 -6.68 8.79 -16.76
C PHE A 108 -6.14 8.76 -15.33
N VAL A 109 -4.89 9.18 -15.16
CA VAL A 109 -4.18 9.10 -13.89
C VAL A 109 -4.13 10.47 -13.22
N ILE A 110 -4.62 10.54 -11.97
CA ILE A 110 -4.25 11.59 -11.01
C ILE A 110 -3.29 10.95 -10.01
N GLY A 111 -2.00 11.27 -10.11
CA GLY A 111 -0.98 10.63 -9.28
C GLY A 111 0.44 10.83 -9.78
N GLU A 112 1.40 10.44 -8.93
CA GLU A 112 2.82 10.51 -9.25
C GLU A 112 3.30 9.36 -10.15
N LYS A 113 4.53 9.52 -10.69
CA LYS A 113 5.14 8.68 -11.73
C LYS A 113 5.10 7.17 -11.46
N GLY A 114 5.11 6.75 -10.20
CA GLY A 114 5.08 5.34 -9.83
C GLY A 114 3.86 4.59 -10.35
N ILE A 115 2.72 5.27 -10.51
CA ILE A 115 1.51 4.70 -11.10
C ILE A 115 1.71 4.49 -12.60
N CYS A 116 2.16 5.52 -13.31
CA CYS A 116 2.40 5.49 -14.75
C CYS A 116 3.42 4.39 -15.12
N GLU A 117 4.54 4.32 -14.41
CA GLU A 117 5.59 3.32 -14.63
C GLU A 117 5.09 1.87 -14.44
N GLU A 118 4.14 1.62 -13.51
CA GLU A 118 3.56 0.27 -13.35
C GLU A 118 2.47 -0.03 -14.38
N LEU A 119 1.68 0.95 -14.80
CA LEU A 119 0.72 0.80 -15.91
C LEU A 119 1.43 0.44 -17.21
N GLU A 120 2.55 1.10 -17.53
CA GLU A 120 3.37 0.79 -18.71
C GLU A 120 3.91 -0.64 -18.69
N LYS A 121 4.43 -1.10 -17.55
CA LYS A 121 4.96 -2.46 -17.40
C LYS A 121 3.89 -3.54 -17.59
N GLU A 122 2.63 -3.23 -17.26
CA GLU A 122 1.49 -4.12 -17.50
C GLU A 122 0.79 -3.84 -18.84
N ASN A 123 1.41 -3.07 -19.74
CA ASN A 123 0.91 -2.71 -21.08
C ASN A 123 -0.47 -2.01 -21.07
N VAL A 124 -0.76 -1.24 -20.02
CA VAL A 124 -1.99 -0.47 -19.91
C VAL A 124 -1.76 0.94 -20.46
N ARG A 125 -2.55 1.34 -21.47
CA ARG A 125 -2.53 2.71 -22.00
C ARG A 125 -2.99 3.69 -20.91
N TRP A 126 -2.32 4.82 -20.81
CA TRP A 126 -2.65 5.85 -19.82
C TRP A 126 -2.44 7.26 -20.37
N CYS A 127 -3.06 8.24 -19.71
CA CYS A 127 -2.81 9.67 -19.89
C CYS A 127 -2.89 10.41 -18.56
N GLY A 128 -2.39 11.64 -18.51
CA GLY A 128 -2.34 12.48 -17.31
C GLY A 128 -1.06 12.33 -16.50
N GLY A 129 -1.15 12.17 -15.17
CA GLY A 129 0.01 12.02 -14.30
C GLY A 129 0.70 13.34 -13.91
N VAL A 130 2.03 13.32 -13.77
CA VAL A 130 2.82 14.42 -13.18
C VAL A 130 2.91 15.65 -14.09
N GLU A 131 2.85 15.46 -15.41
CA GLU A 131 3.22 16.47 -16.42
C GLU A 131 2.06 17.38 -16.88
N GLU A 132 0.93 17.42 -16.16
CA GLU A 132 -0.14 18.39 -16.49
C GLU A 132 0.14 19.75 -15.86
N ASP A 133 0.90 20.57 -16.59
CA ASP A 133 1.22 21.95 -16.26
C ASP A 133 -0.01 22.89 -16.25
N ILE A 134 0.13 23.96 -15.45
CA ILE A 134 -0.91 24.94 -15.08
C ILE A 134 -1.20 25.95 -16.20
N GLU A 135 -0.56 25.84 -17.38
CA GLU A 135 -0.44 26.94 -18.33
C GLU A 135 -1.74 27.44 -18.96
N ASP A 136 -2.84 26.67 -18.89
CA ASP A 136 -4.15 27.21 -19.29
C ASP A 136 -5.32 26.61 -18.48
N MET A 137 -5.82 27.39 -17.52
CA MET A 137 -7.01 27.07 -16.73
C MET A 137 -8.32 27.41 -17.46
N GLN A 138 -8.26 28.07 -18.62
CA GLN A 138 -9.40 28.42 -19.46
C GLN A 138 -9.57 27.50 -20.68
N ALA A 139 -8.59 26.63 -20.98
CA ALA A 139 -8.71 25.64 -22.04
C ALA A 139 -9.89 24.69 -21.77
N ASP A 140 -10.75 24.51 -22.78
CA ASP A 140 -11.87 23.58 -22.72
C ASP A 140 -11.39 22.18 -22.30
N VAL A 141 -12.09 21.59 -21.34
CA VAL A 141 -11.85 20.22 -20.88
C VAL A 141 -12.43 19.27 -21.93
N GLU A 142 -11.61 18.92 -22.93
CA GLU A 142 -11.99 17.95 -23.97
C GLU A 142 -12.35 16.58 -23.34
N ASP A 143 -13.45 15.98 -23.79
CA ASP A 143 -13.88 14.65 -23.35
C ASP A 143 -13.26 13.58 -24.27
N ASP A 144 -12.26 12.91 -23.74
CA ASP A 144 -11.55 11.81 -24.39
C ASP A 144 -12.30 10.49 -24.20
N LEU A 145 -13.00 10.05 -25.25
CA LEU A 145 -13.84 8.85 -25.23
C LEU A 145 -13.05 7.54 -25.08
N GLU A 146 -11.72 7.56 -25.24
CA GLU A 146 -10.88 6.40 -24.94
C GLU A 146 -10.67 6.21 -23.44
N VAL A 147 -10.91 7.25 -22.62
CA VAL A 147 -10.81 7.09 -21.15
C VAL A 147 -11.92 6.15 -20.68
N GLY A 148 -11.52 5.01 -20.13
CA GLY A 148 -12.40 4.01 -19.51
C GLY A 148 -12.21 3.88 -18.01
N VAL A 149 -11.14 4.47 -17.45
CA VAL A 149 -10.83 4.42 -16.02
C VAL A 149 -10.30 5.77 -15.57
N VAL A 150 -10.76 6.25 -14.42
CA VAL A 150 -10.08 7.30 -13.65
C VAL A 150 -9.43 6.64 -12.43
N LEU A 151 -8.09 6.69 -12.36
CA LEU A 151 -7.31 6.14 -11.26
C LEU A 151 -6.67 7.28 -10.45
N VAL A 152 -7.02 7.36 -9.17
CA VAL A 152 -6.52 8.39 -8.26
C VAL A 152 -5.55 7.81 -7.23
N GLY A 153 -4.34 8.34 -7.18
CA GLY A 153 -3.38 8.10 -6.12
C GLY A 153 -2.94 9.39 -5.47
N LEU A 154 -1.86 9.31 -4.67
CA LEU A 154 -1.25 10.52 -4.12
C LEU A 154 -0.64 11.36 -5.25
N ASP A 155 -1.08 12.61 -5.37
CA ASP A 155 -0.58 13.59 -6.32
C ASP A 155 -0.30 14.91 -5.57
N ARG A 156 0.97 15.18 -5.28
CA ARG A 156 1.35 16.45 -4.63
C ARG A 156 1.21 17.67 -5.54
N GLY A 157 1.10 17.45 -6.85
CA GLY A 157 0.83 18.47 -7.86
C GLY A 157 -0.63 18.49 -8.32
N ILE A 158 -1.56 17.97 -7.51
CA ILE A 158 -2.98 18.02 -7.85
C ILE A 158 -3.43 19.47 -8.04
N ASN A 159 -4.21 19.71 -9.09
CA ASN A 159 -4.72 21.03 -9.43
C ASN A 159 -6.16 20.94 -9.95
N TYR A 160 -6.79 22.11 -10.13
CA TYR A 160 -8.18 22.19 -10.60
C TYR A 160 -8.38 21.51 -11.96
N ARG A 161 -7.44 21.65 -12.90
CA ARG A 161 -7.53 21.08 -14.25
C ARG A 161 -7.60 19.55 -14.21
N LYS A 162 -6.75 18.90 -13.42
CA LYS A 162 -6.78 17.45 -13.21
C LYS A 162 -8.14 17.00 -12.65
N LEU A 163 -8.67 17.71 -11.64
CA LEU A 163 -9.97 17.42 -11.05
C LEU A 163 -11.12 17.64 -12.04
N ALA A 164 -11.10 18.71 -12.83
CA ALA A 164 -12.12 19.02 -13.83
C ALA A 164 -12.17 17.97 -14.94
N ARG A 165 -11.00 17.52 -15.44
CA ARG A 165 -10.89 16.42 -16.40
C ARG A 165 -11.42 15.10 -15.85
N ALA A 166 -10.95 14.69 -14.67
CA ALA A 166 -11.46 13.48 -14.02
C ALA A 166 -12.97 13.54 -13.78
N TYR A 167 -13.49 14.68 -13.31
CA TYR A 167 -14.92 14.88 -13.10
C TYR A 167 -15.69 14.75 -14.42
N ARG A 168 -15.18 15.35 -15.51
CA ARG A 168 -15.78 15.25 -16.85
C ARG A 168 -15.87 13.80 -17.31
N TYR A 169 -14.80 13.02 -17.18
CA TYR A 169 -14.80 11.60 -17.55
C TYR A 169 -15.75 10.79 -16.65
N LEU A 170 -15.80 11.08 -15.36
CA LEU A 170 -16.65 10.36 -14.40
C LEU A 170 -18.15 10.64 -14.55
N GLN A 171 -18.56 11.61 -15.39
CA GLN A 171 -19.96 11.79 -15.78
C GLN A 171 -20.48 10.62 -16.62
N ARG A 172 -19.60 9.87 -17.27
CA ARG A 172 -19.92 8.66 -18.00
C ARG A 172 -20.01 7.49 -17.02
N GLU A 173 -21.17 6.84 -16.95
CA GLU A 173 -21.43 5.75 -15.99
C GLU A 173 -20.49 4.56 -16.20
N GLU A 174 -20.09 4.29 -17.45
CA GLU A 174 -19.20 3.20 -17.81
C GLU A 174 -17.73 3.43 -17.45
N VAL A 175 -17.33 4.68 -17.14
CA VAL A 175 -15.96 5.00 -16.73
C VAL A 175 -15.75 4.53 -15.29
N VAL A 176 -14.81 3.62 -15.07
CA VAL A 176 -14.55 3.04 -13.75
C VAL A 176 -13.79 4.02 -12.87
N PHE A 177 -14.21 4.16 -11.60
CA PHE A 177 -13.57 5.04 -10.63
C PHE A 177 -12.75 4.23 -9.63
N LEU A 178 -11.42 4.36 -9.67
CA LEU A 178 -10.48 3.60 -8.86
C LEU A 178 -9.58 4.53 -8.04
N ALA A 179 -9.11 4.03 -6.90
CA ALA A 179 -8.07 4.68 -6.10
C ALA A 179 -6.97 3.70 -5.72
N THR A 180 -5.70 4.13 -5.76
CA THR A 180 -4.58 3.26 -5.35
C THR A 180 -4.68 2.91 -3.87
N ASN A 181 -5.10 3.85 -3.03
CA ASN A 181 -5.52 3.63 -1.64
C ASN A 181 -6.44 4.79 -1.21
N ILE A 182 -7.10 4.64 -0.07
CA ILE A 182 -8.02 5.66 0.48
C ILE A 182 -7.51 6.26 1.81
N ASP A 183 -6.21 6.19 2.06
CA ASP A 183 -5.62 6.77 3.28
C ASP A 183 -5.83 8.28 3.28
N SER A 184 -6.49 8.79 4.34
CA SER A 184 -6.77 10.22 4.49
C SER A 184 -5.50 11.03 4.72
N THR A 185 -4.53 10.46 5.42
CA THR A 185 -3.26 11.10 5.80
C THR A 185 -2.09 10.13 5.70
N PHE A 186 -0.87 10.69 5.64
CA PHE A 186 0.38 9.96 5.79
C PHE A 186 1.38 10.73 6.70
N PRO A 187 2.28 10.04 7.42
CA PRO A 187 3.28 10.70 8.27
C PRO A 187 4.41 11.36 7.46
N ALA A 188 4.80 12.58 7.82
CA ALA A 188 5.93 13.31 7.24
C ALA A 188 6.74 14.06 8.31
N LYS A 189 7.87 14.66 7.91
CA LYS A 189 8.68 15.52 8.79
C LYS A 189 7.86 16.76 9.19
N GLY A 190 7.47 16.83 10.46
CA GLY A 190 6.70 17.96 11.02
C GLY A 190 5.21 17.71 11.22
N GLY A 191 4.68 16.52 10.89
CA GLY A 191 3.29 16.17 11.16
C GLY A 191 2.66 15.27 10.09
N LEU A 192 1.33 15.18 10.13
CA LEU A 192 0.54 14.47 9.13
C LEU A 192 0.34 15.34 7.88
N MET A 193 0.42 14.72 6.71
CA MET A 193 0.17 15.33 5.41
C MET A 193 -1.04 14.65 4.72
N PRO A 194 -1.71 15.31 3.76
CA PRO A 194 -2.83 14.71 3.03
C PRO A 194 -2.42 13.44 2.25
N GLY A 195 -3.13 12.34 2.47
CA GLY A 195 -2.93 11.06 1.78
C GLY A 195 -3.67 10.95 0.45
N ALA A 196 -3.56 9.80 -0.22
CA ALA A 196 -4.19 9.57 -1.52
C ALA A 196 -5.73 9.62 -1.46
N GLY A 197 -6.33 9.17 -0.35
CA GLY A 197 -7.77 9.27 -0.14
C GLY A 197 -8.27 10.72 -0.22
N SER A 198 -7.47 11.66 0.32
CA SER A 198 -7.77 13.09 0.24
C SER A 198 -7.76 13.64 -1.19
N MET A 199 -7.02 13.02 -2.12
CA MET A 199 -7.01 13.40 -3.54
C MET A 199 -8.30 13.01 -4.26
N SER A 200 -8.90 11.88 -3.86
CA SER A 200 -10.16 11.37 -4.44
C SER A 200 -11.43 12.00 -3.86
N ALA A 201 -11.32 12.66 -2.70
CA ALA A 201 -12.46 13.21 -1.98
C ALA A 201 -13.26 14.27 -2.77
N PRO A 202 -12.64 15.23 -3.48
CA PRO A 202 -13.39 16.19 -4.30
C PRO A 202 -14.19 15.52 -5.41
N LEU A 203 -13.60 14.53 -6.09
CA LEU A 203 -14.28 13.77 -7.14
C LEU A 203 -15.45 12.96 -6.58
N SER A 204 -15.26 12.34 -5.41
CA SER A 204 -16.33 11.61 -4.74
C SER A 204 -17.49 12.52 -4.37
N TYR A 205 -17.19 13.72 -3.86
CA TYR A 205 -18.20 14.73 -3.53
C TYR A 205 -18.98 15.22 -4.76
N MET A 206 -18.27 15.57 -5.84
CA MET A 206 -18.91 16.09 -7.05
C MET A 206 -19.72 15.03 -7.81
N THR A 207 -19.27 13.77 -7.81
CA THR A 207 -19.91 12.69 -8.59
C THR A 207 -20.92 11.86 -7.80
N GLY A 208 -20.86 11.89 -6.46
CA GLY A 208 -21.59 10.96 -5.59
C GLY A 208 -21.08 9.51 -5.66
N ARG A 209 -20.00 9.24 -6.39
CA ARG A 209 -19.41 7.90 -6.56
C ARG A 209 -18.24 7.73 -5.59
N THR A 210 -18.07 6.52 -5.05
CA THR A 210 -16.89 6.17 -4.23
C THR A 210 -15.92 5.34 -5.07
N PRO A 211 -14.61 5.66 -5.08
CA PRO A 211 -13.65 4.87 -5.83
C PRO A 211 -13.45 3.49 -5.19
N VAL A 212 -13.24 2.48 -6.01
CA VAL A 212 -12.78 1.17 -5.51
C VAL A 212 -11.31 1.30 -5.13
N SER A 213 -10.99 1.02 -3.86
CA SER A 213 -9.61 1.07 -3.36
C SER A 213 -8.85 -0.20 -3.75
N LEU A 214 -7.60 -0.04 -4.18
CA LEU A 214 -6.72 -1.12 -4.64
C LEU A 214 -5.50 -1.32 -3.72
N GLY A 215 -5.52 -0.69 -2.56
CA GLY A 215 -4.52 -0.78 -1.50
C GLY A 215 -5.14 -1.28 -0.20
N LYS A 216 -4.30 -1.61 0.78
CA LYS A 216 -4.74 -2.05 2.12
C LYS A 216 -5.76 -1.05 2.70
N PRO A 217 -6.89 -1.50 3.29
CA PRO A 217 -7.25 -2.89 3.62
C PRO A 217 -7.97 -3.67 2.50
N SER A 218 -8.00 -3.16 1.26
CA SER A 218 -8.73 -3.78 0.15
C SER A 218 -8.29 -5.21 -0.14
N GLN A 219 -9.26 -6.11 -0.21
CA GLN A 219 -9.03 -7.51 -0.57
C GLN A 219 -8.74 -7.70 -2.07
N GLU A 220 -8.93 -6.68 -2.90
CA GLU A 220 -8.44 -6.72 -4.29
C GLU A 220 -6.91 -6.78 -4.34
N MET A 221 -6.22 -6.11 -3.41
CA MET A 221 -4.76 -6.24 -3.29
C MET A 221 -4.36 -7.66 -2.83
N MET A 222 -5.11 -8.26 -1.89
CA MET A 222 -4.85 -9.62 -1.44
C MET A 222 -5.02 -10.62 -2.59
N LYS A 223 -6.11 -10.53 -3.36
CA LYS A 223 -6.33 -11.36 -4.55
C LYS A 223 -5.20 -11.20 -5.57
N ALA A 224 -4.72 -9.97 -5.78
CA ALA A 224 -3.60 -9.72 -6.69
C ALA A 224 -2.28 -10.33 -6.18
N ILE A 225 -2.04 -10.33 -4.86
CA ILE A 225 -0.93 -11.04 -4.23
C ILE A 225 -1.08 -12.55 -4.42
N GLU A 226 -2.24 -13.15 -4.11
CA GLU A 226 -2.49 -14.59 -4.27
C GLU A 226 -2.36 -15.07 -5.72
N GLY A 227 -2.74 -14.24 -6.69
CA GLY A 227 -2.57 -14.55 -8.11
C GLY A 227 -1.11 -14.63 -8.55
N ARG A 228 -0.18 -14.10 -7.75
CA ARG A 228 1.26 -14.06 -8.05
C ARG A 228 2.10 -14.93 -7.12
N PHE A 229 1.76 -14.99 -5.84
CA PHE A 229 2.48 -15.75 -4.82
C PHE A 229 1.61 -16.91 -4.36
N GLN A 230 2.14 -18.12 -4.48
CA GLN A 230 1.51 -19.29 -3.87
C GLN A 230 2.04 -19.44 -2.44
N PHE A 231 1.21 -19.11 -1.45
CA PHE A 231 1.51 -19.28 -0.03
C PHE A 231 0.28 -19.75 0.73
N ASP A 232 0.49 -20.44 1.85
CA ASP A 232 -0.58 -20.81 2.77
C ASP A 232 -0.91 -19.61 3.67
N LYS A 233 -2.12 -19.06 3.51
CA LYS A 233 -2.61 -17.94 4.33
C LYS A 233 -2.53 -18.23 5.83
N ASN A 234 -2.79 -19.47 6.26
CA ASN A 234 -2.73 -19.83 7.68
C ASN A 234 -1.30 -19.79 8.24
N ARG A 235 -0.29 -19.82 7.36
CA ARG A 235 1.13 -19.69 7.67
C ARG A 235 1.71 -18.36 7.18
N ALA A 236 0.85 -17.35 6.98
CA ALA A 236 1.25 -16.00 6.65
C ALA A 236 0.88 -15.01 7.76
N CYS A 237 1.74 -14.00 7.95
CA CYS A 237 1.54 -12.93 8.93
C CYS A 237 1.67 -11.56 8.27
N MET A 238 0.69 -10.67 8.51
CA MET A 238 0.83 -9.25 8.17
C MET A 238 1.46 -8.48 9.32
N VAL A 239 2.50 -7.71 9.03
CA VAL A 239 3.21 -6.84 9.95
C VAL A 239 2.94 -5.39 9.56
N GLY A 240 2.40 -4.60 10.48
CA GLY A 240 1.99 -3.22 10.20
C GLY A 240 1.93 -2.34 11.44
N ASP A 241 1.84 -1.04 11.22
CA ASP A 241 1.73 -0.03 12.29
C ASP A 241 0.34 0.57 12.41
N ARG A 242 -0.59 0.23 11.51
CA ARG A 242 -1.91 0.85 11.42
C ARG A 242 -3.05 -0.16 11.41
N ILE A 243 -4.01 0.01 12.32
CA ILE A 243 -5.15 -0.91 12.50
C ILE A 243 -6.04 -0.96 11.26
N ASN A 244 -6.51 0.20 10.81
CA ASN A 244 -7.53 0.29 9.77
C ASN A 244 -7.03 -0.07 8.36
N THR A 245 -5.72 -0.20 8.18
CA THR A 245 -5.10 -0.67 6.93
C THR A 245 -4.47 -2.04 7.12
N ASP A 246 -3.38 -2.17 7.86
CA ASP A 246 -2.54 -3.37 7.85
C ASP A 246 -3.16 -4.52 8.63
N ILE A 247 -3.57 -4.25 9.86
CA ILE A 247 -4.14 -5.29 10.72
C ILE A 247 -5.45 -5.78 10.13
N ARG A 248 -6.30 -4.84 9.69
CA ARG A 248 -7.54 -5.14 8.98
C ARG A 248 -7.29 -5.90 7.68
N PHE A 249 -6.28 -5.53 6.90
CA PHE A 249 -5.89 -6.24 5.67
C PHE A 249 -5.57 -7.71 5.95
N GLY A 250 -4.75 -7.97 6.98
CA GLY A 250 -4.37 -9.32 7.35
C GLY A 250 -5.55 -10.17 7.85
N GLN A 251 -6.39 -9.60 8.72
CA GLN A 251 -7.55 -10.31 9.28
C GLN A 251 -8.64 -10.58 8.22
N GLU A 252 -9.07 -9.56 7.48
CA GLU A 252 -10.08 -9.72 6.42
C GLU A 252 -9.55 -10.56 5.24
N GLY A 253 -8.23 -10.57 5.04
CA GLY A 253 -7.57 -11.43 4.05
C GLY A 253 -7.41 -12.89 4.48
N GLY A 254 -7.77 -13.22 5.72
CA GLY A 254 -7.70 -14.58 6.27
C GLY A 254 -6.27 -15.05 6.55
N LEU A 255 -5.33 -14.15 6.80
CA LEU A 255 -3.98 -14.51 7.21
C LEU A 255 -3.99 -15.10 8.62
N GLY A 256 -3.10 -16.07 8.86
CA GLY A 256 -3.03 -16.80 10.12
C GLY A 256 -2.51 -15.99 11.30
N GLY A 257 -1.99 -14.79 11.06
CA GLY A 257 -1.56 -13.88 12.11
C GLY A 257 -1.41 -12.42 11.68
N THR A 258 -1.40 -11.55 12.68
CA THR A 258 -1.13 -10.11 12.51
C THR A 258 -0.22 -9.62 13.63
N LEU A 259 0.84 -8.90 13.27
CA LEU A 259 1.79 -8.30 14.20
C LEU A 259 1.76 -6.78 14.06
N GLY A 260 1.40 -6.10 15.15
CA GLY A 260 1.47 -4.64 15.27
C GLY A 260 2.85 -4.16 15.70
N VAL A 261 3.30 -3.02 15.18
CA VAL A 261 4.48 -2.30 15.72
C VAL A 261 4.11 -0.88 16.14
N LEU A 262 4.68 -0.41 17.25
CA LEU A 262 4.41 0.94 17.80
C LEU A 262 5.32 2.03 17.22
N THR A 263 6.03 1.73 16.13
CA THR A 263 6.91 2.66 15.42
C THR A 263 6.18 3.52 14.39
N GLY A 264 4.87 3.44 14.24
CA GLY A 264 4.13 4.21 13.24
C GLY A 264 2.93 4.98 13.77
N VAL A 265 1.77 4.79 13.16
CA VAL A 265 0.57 5.61 13.37
C VAL A 265 -0.18 5.27 14.65
N CYS A 266 -0.49 4.00 14.88
CA CYS A 266 -1.29 3.60 16.04
C CYS A 266 -0.47 3.57 17.33
N LYS A 267 -1.14 3.89 18.44
CA LYS A 267 -0.58 3.81 19.79
C LYS A 267 -0.95 2.50 20.48
N GLU A 268 -0.25 2.19 21.57
CA GLU A 268 -0.45 0.95 22.34
C GLU A 268 -1.88 0.82 22.86
N GLU A 269 -2.50 1.94 23.28
CA GLU A 269 -3.87 1.93 23.79
C GLU A 269 -4.89 1.48 22.73
N GLU A 270 -4.61 1.75 21.46
CA GLU A 270 -5.48 1.32 20.34
C GLU A 270 -5.33 -0.19 20.07
N PHE A 271 -4.14 -0.77 20.24
CA PHE A 271 -3.93 -2.22 20.11
C PHE A 271 -4.50 -3.01 21.30
N LEU A 272 -4.69 -2.36 22.45
CA LEU A 272 -5.25 -2.96 23.66
C LEU A 272 -6.78 -2.79 23.78
N ALA A 273 -7.44 -2.21 22.78
CA ALA A 273 -8.88 -2.04 22.78
C ALA A 273 -9.61 -3.39 22.98
N GLU A 274 -10.63 -3.40 23.85
CA GLU A 274 -11.43 -4.61 24.13
C GLU A 274 -12.33 -5.01 22.95
N GLU A 275 -12.73 -4.03 22.14
CA GLU A 275 -13.60 -4.19 20.99
C GLU A 275 -12.96 -3.62 19.72
N GLY A 276 -13.25 -4.26 18.59
CA GLY A 276 -12.77 -3.85 17.27
C GLY A 276 -11.63 -4.71 16.73
N VAL A 277 -11.01 -4.20 15.67
CA VAL A 277 -9.85 -4.84 15.01
C VAL A 277 -8.60 -4.47 15.80
N VAL A 278 -7.92 -5.47 16.36
CA VAL A 278 -6.63 -5.33 17.05
C VAL A 278 -5.67 -6.38 16.52
N PRO A 279 -4.34 -6.12 16.50
CA PRO A 279 -3.39 -7.13 16.08
C PRO A 279 -3.40 -8.33 17.02
N GLU A 280 -3.06 -9.52 16.53
CA GLU A 280 -2.95 -10.71 17.38
C GLU A 280 -1.85 -10.51 18.44
N VAL A 281 -0.70 -10.01 17.97
CA VAL A 281 0.45 -9.70 18.81
C VAL A 281 1.02 -8.34 18.44
N TYR A 282 1.80 -7.74 19.34
CA TYR A 282 2.50 -6.49 19.00
C TYR A 282 3.89 -6.39 19.66
N LEU A 283 4.69 -5.49 19.11
CA LEU A 283 6.04 -5.14 19.55
C LEU A 283 6.20 -3.63 19.65
N ASP A 284 7.15 -3.17 20.46
CA ASP A 284 7.51 -1.74 20.45
C ASP A 284 8.18 -1.38 19.13
N ARG A 285 9.06 -2.25 18.63
CA ARG A 285 9.78 -2.09 17.36
C ARG A 285 9.92 -3.45 16.67
N LEU A 286 10.03 -3.44 15.35
CA LEU A 286 10.24 -4.67 14.59
C LEU A 286 11.53 -5.41 15.02
N CYS A 287 12.58 -4.68 15.41
CA CYS A 287 13.83 -5.26 15.87
C CYS A 287 13.74 -6.07 17.15
N ASP A 288 12.65 -5.95 17.91
CA ASP A 288 12.45 -6.73 19.13
C ASP A 288 12.24 -8.22 18.82
N LEU A 289 12.04 -8.60 17.54
CA LEU A 289 12.13 -9.99 17.10
C LEU A 289 13.53 -10.61 17.31
N LEU A 290 14.58 -9.78 17.38
CA LEU A 290 15.96 -10.25 17.55
C LEU A 290 16.25 -10.84 18.93
N ILE A 291 15.40 -10.59 19.94
CA ILE A 291 15.58 -11.21 21.27
C ILE A 291 15.55 -12.75 21.22
N ALA A 292 14.92 -13.32 20.18
CA ALA A 292 14.89 -14.75 19.93
C ALA A 292 16.19 -15.32 19.33
N LYS A 293 17.13 -14.48 18.90
CA LYS A 293 18.42 -14.87 18.31
C LYS A 293 19.52 -15.06 19.36
N GLU A 294 19.38 -14.43 20.53
CA GLU A 294 20.43 -14.32 21.55
C GLU A 294 20.54 -15.54 22.47
N GLU A 295 19.72 -16.59 22.26
CA GLU A 295 19.72 -17.88 22.97
C GLU A 295 19.88 -19.05 21.99
#